data_AF-A0A7D9M3D6-F1
#
_entry.id   AF-A0A7D9M3D6-F1
#
_cell.length_a   1.000
_cell.length_b   1.000
_cell.length_c   1.000
_cell.angle_alpha   90.00
_cell.angle_beta   90.00
_cell.angle_gamma   90.00
#
_symmetry.space_group_name_H-M   'P 1'
#
loop_
_entity.id
_entity.type
_entity.pdbx_description
1 polymer ?
#
loop_
_entity_poly.entity_id
_entity_poly.type
_entity_poly.pdbx_seq_one_letter_code
_entity_poly.pdbx_strand_id
1 'polypeptide(L)'
;MLRKTDYNGNTTVITSSFAQSGRPAITHIGDYYYVLDSSQSIIRKYDKATDTVVQNITVYGGATEIIGTNDLDECTEDPCDPLADCTNFIAGYSCVCRFGYTGNGSVCN
;
A
#
# COMPACT_ATOMS: atom_id res chain seq x y z
N MET A 1 20.37 -7.65 7.93
CA MET A 1 20.09 -6.63 8.97
C MET A 1 19.31 -5.49 8.35
N LEU A 2 18.20 -5.08 8.96
CA LEU A 2 17.43 -3.91 8.53
C LEU A 2 18.09 -2.65 9.08
N ARG A 3 18.20 -1.63 8.24
CA ARG A 3 18.75 -0.32 8.59
C ARG A 3 17.77 0.74 8.12
N LYS A 4 17.66 1.82 8.90
CA LYS A 4 16.86 2.99 8.58
C LYS A 4 17.75 4.21 8.68
N THR A 5 17.63 5.09 7.70
CA THR A 5 18.38 6.32 7.63
C THR A 5 17.40 7.47 7.74
N ASP A 6 17.63 8.39 8.68
CA ASP A 6 16.82 9.60 8.83
C ASP A 6 17.19 10.67 7.79
N TYR A 7 16.46 11.79 7.77
CA TYR A 7 16.71 12.90 6.85
C TYR A 7 18.04 13.63 7.10
N ASN A 8 18.67 13.40 8.26
CA ASN A 8 19.99 13.93 8.60
C ASN A 8 21.12 12.96 8.19
N GLY A 9 20.79 11.81 7.63
CA GLY A 9 21.75 10.77 7.26
C GLY A 9 22.16 9.84 8.40
N ASN A 10 21.58 9.97 9.59
CA ASN A 10 21.87 9.06 10.69
C ASN A 10 21.22 7.71 10.41
N THR A 11 22.03 6.65 10.48
CA THR A 11 21.57 5.30 10.21
C THR A 11 21.47 4.49 11.50
N THR A 12 20.27 4.03 11.82
CA THR A 12 19.99 3.13 12.94
C THR A 12 19.77 1.71 12.44
N VAL A 13 20.22 0.73 13.23
CA VAL A 13 19.91 -0.68 12.97
C VAL A 13 18.57 -0.99 13.63
N ILE A 14 17.60 -1.40 12.82
CA ILE A 14 16.31 -1.85 13.32
C ILE A 14 16.49 -3.31 13.72
N THR A 15 16.89 -3.57 14.96
CA THR A 15 16.97 -4.94 15.50
C THR A 15 15.65 -5.37 16.10
N SER A 16 14.96 -6.26 15.39
CA SER A 16 14.17 -7.35 16.01
C SER A 16 14.20 -8.53 15.03
N SER A 17 14.90 -9.61 15.38
CA SER A 17 14.71 -10.99 14.89
C SER A 17 14.57 -11.34 13.39
N PHE A 18 14.69 -10.42 12.42
CA PHE A 18 14.65 -10.78 10.99
C PHE A 18 15.99 -11.36 10.53
N ALA A 19 16.20 -12.63 10.85
CA ALA A 19 17.14 -13.48 10.14
C ALA A 19 16.51 -13.91 8.80
N GLN A 20 16.21 -12.96 7.91
CA GLN A 20 15.82 -13.33 6.54
C GLN A 20 17.05 -13.45 5.66
N SER A 21 17.23 -14.64 5.10
CA SER A 21 18.13 -14.92 4.00
C SER A 21 17.54 -14.32 2.71
N GLY A 22 17.58 -13.00 2.55
CA GLY A 22 17.03 -12.35 1.35
C GLY A 22 16.83 -10.84 1.45
N ARG A 23 16.38 -10.23 0.35
CA ARG A 23 15.91 -8.84 0.31
C ARG A 23 14.52 -8.79 0.97
N PRO A 24 14.36 -8.13 2.13
CA PRO A 24 13.05 -8.01 2.77
C PRO A 24 12.12 -7.13 1.93
N ALA A 25 10.86 -7.53 1.77
CA ALA A 25 9.83 -6.68 1.19
C ALA A 25 9.34 -5.70 2.26
N ILE A 26 9.46 -4.40 1.96
CA ILE A 26 9.16 -3.31 2.89
C ILE A 26 8.35 -2.25 2.14
N THR A 27 7.30 -1.75 2.78
CA THR A 27 6.60 -0.54 2.35
C THR A 27 6.39 0.41 3.53
N HIS A 28 5.99 1.64 3.25
CA HIS A 28 5.67 2.62 4.29
C HIS A 28 4.41 3.40 3.94
N ILE A 29 3.60 3.72 4.95
CA ILE A 29 2.33 4.44 4.80
C ILE A 29 2.16 5.31 6.04
N GLY A 30 2.09 6.64 5.86
CA GLY A 30 2.01 7.61 6.95
C GLY A 30 3.16 7.42 7.96
N ASP A 31 2.82 7.33 9.25
CA ASP A 31 3.74 7.17 10.37
C ASP A 31 4.23 5.73 10.59
N TYR A 32 3.94 4.81 9.66
CA TYR A 32 4.27 3.39 9.82
C TYR A 32 5.09 2.85 8.66
N TYR A 33 5.90 1.83 8.94
CA TYR A 33 6.47 0.96 7.92
C TYR A 33 6.12 -0.50 8.20
N TYR A 34 6.08 -1.30 7.14
CA TYR A 34 5.58 -2.65 7.16
C TYR A 34 6.64 -3.57 6.58
N VAL A 35 6.94 -4.65 7.29
CA VAL A 35 7.95 -5.63 6.88
C VAL A 35 7.28 -6.99 6.74
N LEU A 36 7.39 -7.60 5.57
CA LEU A 36 6.90 -8.94 5.32
C LEU A 36 7.86 -9.97 5.93
N ASP A 37 7.36 -10.80 6.83
CA ASP A 37 7.99 -12.02 7.32
C ASP A 37 7.36 -13.25 6.68
N SER A 38 7.85 -13.60 5.48
CA SER A 38 7.38 -14.76 4.72
C SER A 38 7.60 -16.08 5.47
N SER A 39 8.63 -16.16 6.33
CA SER A 39 8.91 -17.37 7.12
C SER A 39 7.85 -17.65 8.18
N GLN A 40 7.17 -16.61 8.65
CA GLN A 40 6.10 -16.69 9.65
C GLN A 40 4.72 -16.38 9.07
N SER A 41 4.63 -16.08 7.76
CA SER A 41 3.41 -15.62 7.10
C SER A 41 2.73 -14.46 7.84
N ILE A 42 3.53 -13.45 8.24
CA ILE A 42 3.03 -12.23 8.85
C ILE A 42 3.63 -10.98 8.21
N ILE A 43 2.90 -9.87 8.24
CA ILE A 43 3.43 -8.52 8.06
C ILE A 43 3.55 -7.89 9.44
N ARG A 44 4.75 -7.45 9.82
CA ARG A 44 4.98 -6.66 11.04
C ARG A 44 4.84 -5.18 10.70
N LYS A 45 3.94 -4.49 11.39
CA LYS A 45 3.78 -3.03 11.33
C LYS A 45 4.63 -2.40 12.42
N TYR A 46 5.45 -1.43 12.03
CA TYR A 46 6.31 -0.68 12.92
C TYR A 46 5.91 0.79 12.96
N ASP A 47 5.98 1.39 14.14
CA ASP A 47 5.95 2.83 14.30
C ASP A 47 7.28 3.45 13.81
N LYS A 48 7.21 4.44 12.92
CA LYS A 48 8.40 5.09 12.34
C LYS A 48 9.14 5.97 13.33
N ALA A 49 8.51 6.51 14.36
CA ALA A 49 9.22 7.39 15.29
C ALA A 49 10.07 6.59 16.28
N THR A 50 9.54 5.44 16.72
CA THR A 50 10.10 4.64 17.82
C THR A 50 10.77 3.35 17.35
N ASP A 51 10.58 2.95 16.09
CA ASP A 51 11.05 1.67 15.53
C ASP A 51 10.55 0.44 16.31
N THR A 52 9.37 0.55 16.92
CA THR A 52 8.73 -0.53 17.69
C THR A 52 7.64 -1.22 16.89
N VAL A 53 7.46 -2.54 17.10
CA VAL A 53 6.35 -3.29 16.51
C VAL A 53 5.05 -2.86 17.17
N VAL A 54 4.09 -2.39 16.38
CA VAL A 54 2.76 -2.01 16.87
C VAL A 54 1.68 -3.04 16.52
N GLN A 55 1.89 -3.86 15.48
CA GLN A 55 0.92 -4.88 15.07
C GLN A 55 1.59 -6.00 14.26
N ASN A 56 1.07 -7.22 14.42
CA ASN A 56 1.34 -8.35 13.53
C ASN A 56 0.07 -8.66 12.72
N ILE A 57 0.18 -8.63 11.40
CA ILE A 57 -0.92 -8.91 10.47
C ILE A 57 -0.65 -10.27 9.84
N THR A 58 -1.56 -11.24 9.99
CA THR A 58 -1.39 -12.55 9.36
C THR A 58 -1.68 -12.45 7.87
N VAL A 59 -0.82 -13.04 7.04
CA VAL A 59 -1.03 -13.14 5.59
C VAL A 59 -1.29 -14.59 5.20
N TYR A 60 -2.17 -14.78 4.22
CA TYR A 60 -2.53 -16.09 3.70
C TYR A 60 -1.99 -16.25 2.28
N GLY A 61 -1.47 -17.45 1.97
CA GLY A 61 -0.75 -17.69 0.73
C GLY A 61 0.68 -17.12 0.79
N GLY A 62 1.60 -17.72 0.04
CA GLY A 62 3.04 -17.42 0.08
C GLY A 62 3.39 -16.04 -0.44
N ALA A 63 3.03 -14.99 0.30
CA ALA A 63 3.33 -13.61 -0.03
C ALA A 63 4.85 -13.42 -0.14
N THR A 64 5.27 -12.79 -1.24
CA THR A 64 6.67 -12.46 -1.52
C THR A 64 6.90 -10.96 -1.66
N GLU A 65 5.84 -10.18 -1.79
CA GLU A 65 5.87 -8.74 -2.00
C GLU A 65 4.84 -8.04 -1.11
N ILE A 66 5.11 -6.77 -0.79
CA ILE A 66 4.19 -5.88 -0.08
C ILE A 66 4.13 -4.55 -0.82
N ILE A 67 2.93 -4.09 -1.12
CA ILE A 67 2.65 -2.79 -1.72
C ILE A 67 1.90 -1.96 -0.68
N GLY A 68 2.36 -0.74 -0.44
CA GLY A 68 1.67 0.20 0.43
C GLY A 68 1.32 1.44 -0.36
N THR A 69 0.04 1.80 -0.40
CA THR A 69 -0.48 2.97 -1.09
C THR A 69 -1.31 3.80 -0.13
N ASN A 70 -1.24 5.12 -0.27
CA ASN A 70 -2.25 6.05 0.23
C ASN A 70 -3.19 6.30 -0.95
N ASP A 71 -4.08 5.35 -1.20
CA ASP A 71 -5.05 5.46 -2.27
C ASP A 71 -6.07 6.53 -1.91
N LEU A 72 -6.19 7.55 -2.74
CA LEU A 72 -7.28 8.51 -2.65
C LEU A 72 -8.43 7.94 -3.48
N ASP A 73 -9.62 7.86 -2.91
CA ASP A 73 -10.79 7.50 -3.69
C ASP A 73 -11.18 8.70 -4.57
N GLU A 74 -10.68 8.74 -5.81
CA GLU A 74 -10.96 9.86 -6.70
C GLU A 74 -12.43 9.93 -7.12
N CYS A 75 -13.20 8.84 -6.95
CA CYS A 75 -14.62 8.84 -7.26
C CYS A 75 -15.44 9.74 -6.31
N THR A 76 -14.90 10.13 -5.14
CA THR A 76 -15.61 11.04 -4.24
C THR A 76 -15.74 12.46 -4.78
N GLU A 77 -14.96 12.82 -5.79
CA GLU A 77 -15.00 14.12 -6.47
C GLU A 77 -15.85 14.09 -7.75
N ASP A 78 -16.61 13.01 -7.99
CA ASP A 78 -17.44 12.78 -9.17
C ASP A 78 -16.73 13.10 -10.51
N PRO A 79 -15.57 12.47 -10.81
CA PRO A 79 -14.71 12.84 -11.94
C PRO A 79 -15.24 12.36 -13.31
N CYS A 80 -16.29 11.55 -13.34
CA CYS A 80 -16.83 10.92 -14.54
C CYS A 80 -18.00 11.71 -15.15
N ASP A 81 -18.40 11.35 -16.37
CA ASP A 81 -19.66 11.82 -16.94
C ASP A 81 -20.85 11.42 -16.02
N PRO A 82 -21.89 12.24 -15.86
CA PRO A 82 -23.08 11.89 -15.07
C PRO A 82 -23.79 10.58 -15.46
N LEU A 83 -23.58 10.13 -16.71
CA LEU A 83 -24.10 8.88 -17.27
C LEU A 83 -23.07 7.74 -17.24
N ALA A 84 -21.94 7.92 -16.57
CA ALA A 84 -20.95 6.89 -16.30
C ALA A 84 -20.96 6.45 -14.83
N ASP A 85 -20.48 5.24 -14.59
CA ASP A 85 -20.18 4.72 -13.26
C ASP A 85 -18.68 4.87 -13.00
N CYS A 86 -18.33 5.42 -11.83
CA CYS A 86 -16.96 5.53 -11.36
C CYS A 86 -16.59 4.29 -10.53
N THR A 87 -15.44 3.70 -10.79
CA THR A 87 -14.85 2.64 -9.98
C THR A 87 -13.43 3.03 -9.59
N ASN A 88 -13.22 3.21 -8.28
CA ASN A 88 -11.89 3.44 -7.71
C ASN A 88 -11.08 2.14 -7.66
N PHE A 89 -9.78 2.24 -7.92
CA PHE A 89 -8.82 1.15 -7.81
C PHE A 89 -7.49 1.66 -7.24
N ILE A 90 -6.64 0.73 -6.81
CA ILE A 90 -5.32 1.09 -6.27
C ILE A 90 -4.54 1.89 -7.33
N ALA A 91 -4.20 3.13 -6.98
CA ALA A 91 -3.48 4.10 -7.79
C ALA A 91 -4.28 4.66 -9.00
N GLY A 92 -5.61 4.73 -8.90
CA GLY A 92 -6.44 5.54 -9.80
C GLY A 92 -7.91 5.11 -9.88
N TYR A 93 -8.63 5.61 -10.88
CA TYR A 93 -10.05 5.31 -11.08
C TYR A 93 -10.38 5.07 -12.56
N SER A 94 -11.54 4.45 -12.80
CA SER A 94 -12.09 4.25 -14.13
C SER A 94 -13.52 4.76 -14.21
N CYS A 95 -13.87 5.32 -15.37
CA CYS A 95 -15.22 5.71 -15.73
C CYS A 95 -15.72 4.80 -16.84
N VAL A 96 -16.91 4.23 -16.68
CA VAL A 96 -17.55 3.39 -17.72
C VAL A 96 -18.97 3.88 -17.94
N CYS A 97 -19.34 4.18 -19.19
CA CYS A 97 -20.71 4.59 -19.51
C CYS A 97 -21.71 3.51 -19.09
N ARG A 98 -22.81 3.95 -18.47
CA ARG A 98 -23.90 3.07 -18.04
C ARG A 98 -24.51 2.34 -19.23
N PHE A 99 -25.17 1.22 -18.95
CA PHE A 99 -25.86 0.41 -19.96
C PHE A 99 -26.80 1.28 -20.83
N GLY A 100 -26.65 1.16 -22.15
CA GLY A 100 -27.41 1.94 -23.13
C GLY A 100 -26.71 3.21 -23.63
N TYR A 101 -25.61 3.62 -23.01
CA TYR A 101 -24.79 4.77 -23.43
C TYR A 101 -23.43 4.31 -23.98
N THR A 102 -22.84 5.13 -24.84
CA THR A 102 -21.53 4.88 -25.45
C THR A 102 -20.59 6.07 -25.28
N GLY A 103 -19.29 5.80 -25.18
CA GLY A 103 -18.30 6.84 -24.98
C GLY A 103 -17.08 6.33 -24.22
N ASN A 104 -16.28 7.26 -23.71
CA ASN A 104 -15.04 6.96 -22.97
C ASN A 104 -15.20 7.08 -21.44
N GLY A 105 -16.44 7.24 -20.94
CA GLY A 105 -16.73 7.42 -19.53
C GLY A 105 -16.58 8.85 -19.00
N SER A 106 -15.77 9.69 -19.66
CA SER A 106 -15.73 11.15 -19.41
C SER A 106 -16.74 11.91 -20.26
N VAL A 107 -17.20 11.30 -21.36
CA VAL A 107 -18.33 11.74 -22.17
C VAL A 107 -19.13 10.49 -22.53
N CYS A 108 -20.43 10.50 -22.25
CA CYS A 108 -21.35 9.42 -22.59
C CYS A 108 -22.55 9.96 -23.38
N ASN A 109 -22.95 9.25 -24.44
CA ASN A 109 -24.10 9.59 -25.30
C ASN A 109 -25.01 8.40 -25.56
#